data_AF-A0A7K4D135-F1
#
_entry.id   AF-A0A7K4D135-F1
#
_cell.length_a   1.000
_cell.length_b   1.000
_cell.length_c   1.000
_cell.angle_alpha   90.00
_cell.angle_beta   90.00
_cell.angle_gamma   90.00
#
_symmetry.space_group_name_H-M   'P 1'
#
loop_
_entity.id
_entity.type
_entity.pdbx_description
1 polymer ?
#
loop_
_entity_poly.entity_id
_entity_poly.type
_entity_poly.pdbx_seq_one_letter_code
_entity_poly.pdbx_strand_id
1 'polypeptide(L)'
;MLSRRKVLPAMLLIGDSIRLAYAPLVARALKHVAKVITIKENCEDSAKIRANIKRWMHEAGPLELRAVHLNSGLHDIKRAFGSNKYQQPL
;
A
#
# COMPACT_ATOMS: atom_id res chain seq x y z
N MET A 1 6.90 -37.91 9.24
CA MET A 1 7.62 -36.66 8.90
C MET A 1 6.56 -35.58 8.65
N LEU A 2 6.34 -34.68 9.61
CA LEU A 2 5.33 -33.61 9.47
C LEU A 2 5.83 -32.60 8.41
N SER A 3 5.19 -32.58 7.25
CA SER A 3 5.43 -31.57 6.21
C SER A 3 5.15 -30.18 6.82
N ARG A 4 6.18 -29.35 6.98
CA ARG A 4 5.99 -27.93 7.32
C ARG A 4 5.07 -27.32 6.27
N ARG A 5 3.88 -26.85 6.67
CA ARG A 5 3.04 -26.02 5.80
C ARG A 5 3.88 -24.82 5.37
N LYS A 6 4.16 -24.70 4.07
CA LYS A 6 4.86 -23.55 3.49
C LYS A 6 3.92 -22.36 3.58
N VAL A 7 4.16 -21.47 4.54
CA VAL A 7 3.43 -20.21 4.66
C VAL A 7 3.89 -19.30 3.52
N LEU A 8 2.94 -18.71 2.79
CA LEU A 8 3.27 -17.75 1.74
C LEU A 8 3.73 -16.43 2.38
N PRO A 9 4.78 -15.78 1.85
CA PRO A 9 5.15 -14.44 2.29
C PRO A 9 4.00 -13.47 2.05
N ALA A 10 3.93 -12.41 2.83
CA ALA A 10 2.94 -11.34 2.66
C ALA A 10 3.57 -10.07 2.06
N MET A 11 2.77 -9.35 1.29
CA MET A 11 3.08 -8.04 0.75
C MET A 11 1.96 -7.07 1.14
N LEU A 12 2.34 -5.90 1.67
CA LEU A 12 1.41 -4.83 1.98
C LEU A 12 1.41 -3.80 0.84
N LEU A 13 0.23 -3.49 0.32
CA LEU A 13 0.02 -2.41 -0.64
C LEU A 13 -0.50 -1.16 0.08
N ILE A 14 0.27 -0.07 0.02
CA ILE A 14 -0.10 1.26 0.51
C ILE A 14 -0.13 2.19 -0.69
N GLY A 15 -1.22 2.94 -0.86
CA GLY A 15 -1.27 3.96 -1.89
C GLY A 15 -2.65 4.55 -2.11
N ASP A 16 -2.71 5.49 -3.04
CA ASP A 16 -3.89 6.28 -3.33
C ASP A 16 -4.99 5.51 -4.08
N SER A 17 -5.93 6.23 -4.70
CA SER A 17 -7.00 5.67 -5.50
C SER A 17 -6.54 4.71 -6.62
N ILE A 18 -5.35 4.91 -7.20
CA ILE A 18 -4.78 4.03 -8.21
C ILE A 18 -4.51 2.64 -7.61
N ARG A 19 -3.97 2.59 -6.39
CA ARG A 19 -3.75 1.34 -5.66
C ARG A 19 -5.05 0.62 -5.34
N LEU A 20 -6.12 1.34 -5.01
CA LEU A 20 -7.44 0.72 -4.82
C LEU A 20 -7.89 -0.02 -6.09
N ALA A 21 -7.65 0.54 -7.27
CA ALA A 21 -8.02 -0.07 -8.54
C ALA A 21 -7.19 -1.31 -8.88
N TYR A 22 -5.85 -1.28 -8.71
CA TYR A 22 -5.00 -2.42 -9.09
C TYR A 22 -4.88 -3.51 -8.02
N ALA A 23 -5.17 -3.23 -6.74
CA ALA A 23 -5.04 -4.19 -5.64
C ALA A 23 -5.68 -5.58 -5.91
N PRO A 24 -6.94 -5.69 -6.40
CA PRO A 24 -7.54 -6.99 -6.69
C PRO A 24 -6.82 -7.75 -7.83
N LEU A 25 -6.27 -7.02 -8.81
CA LEU A 25 -5.52 -7.63 -9.92
C LEU A 25 -4.20 -8.21 -9.42
N VAL A 26 -3.49 -7.47 -8.55
CA VAL A 26 -2.24 -7.94 -7.92
C VAL A 26 -2.51 -9.15 -7.02
N ALA A 27 -3.57 -9.13 -6.21
CA ALA A 27 -3.97 -10.26 -5.37
C ALA A 27 -4.26 -11.52 -6.21
N ARG A 28 -4.93 -11.38 -7.35
CA ARG A 28 -5.19 -12.48 -8.28
C ARG A 28 -3.91 -13.02 -8.92
N ALA A 29 -3.01 -12.13 -9.36
CA ALA A 29 -1.74 -12.52 -9.97
C ALA A 29 -0.80 -13.24 -8.99
N LEU A 30 -0.86 -12.90 -7.70
CA LEU A 30 0.03 -13.44 -6.66
C LEU A 30 -0.60 -14.54 -5.80
N LYS A 31 -1.79 -15.06 -6.13
CA LYS A 31 -2.57 -16.02 -5.32
C LYS A 31 -1.77 -17.19 -4.73
N HIS A 32 -0.74 -17.66 -5.42
CA HIS A 32 0.12 -18.79 -5.00
C HIS A 32 1.57 -18.41 -4.70
N VAL A 33 1.90 -17.12 -4.80
CA VAL A 33 3.24 -16.57 -4.60
C VAL A 33 3.33 -15.79 -3.29
N ALA A 34 2.33 -14.94 -3.02
CA ALA A 34 2.31 -14.10 -1.83
C ALA A 34 0.87 -13.76 -1.39
N LYS A 35 0.66 -13.61 -0.09
CA LYS A 35 -0.56 -13.03 0.47
C LYS A 35 -0.53 -11.51 0.30
N VAL A 36 -1.40 -10.97 -0.54
CA VAL A 36 -1.52 -9.51 -0.72
C VAL A 36 -2.45 -8.94 0.35
N ILE A 37 -1.92 -7.98 1.11
CA ILE A 37 -2.63 -7.22 2.14
C ILE A 37 -2.85 -5.81 1.59
N THR A 38 -4.06 -5.28 1.77
CA THR A 38 -4.45 -3.96 1.25
C THR A 38 -5.06 -3.12 2.36
N ILE A 39 -4.69 -1.84 2.43
CA ILE A 39 -5.30 -0.87 3.35
C ILE A 39 -6.66 -0.44 2.80
N LYS A 40 -7.74 -0.52 3.58
CA LYS A 40 -9.08 -0.16 3.07
C LYS A 40 -9.19 1.32 2.66
N GLU A 41 -8.45 2.17 3.35
CA GLU A 41 -8.46 3.62 3.18
C GLU A 41 -7.76 4.05 1.88
N ASN A 42 -8.18 5.19 1.32
CA ASN A 42 -7.36 5.92 0.34
C ASN A 42 -6.22 6.64 1.08
N CYS A 43 -4.98 6.28 0.77
CA CYS A 43 -3.79 6.81 1.46
C CYS A 43 -3.39 8.21 0.98
N GLU A 44 -3.95 8.70 -0.14
CA GLU A 44 -3.78 10.06 -0.68
C GLU A 44 -2.31 10.47 -0.89
N ASP A 45 -1.82 11.49 -0.17
CA ASP A 45 -0.50 12.09 -0.35
C ASP A 45 0.55 11.54 0.63
N SER A 46 1.82 11.90 0.39
CA SER A 46 2.92 11.46 1.24
C SER A 46 2.81 11.93 2.70
N ALA A 47 2.14 13.05 2.97
CA ALA A 47 1.96 13.55 4.33
C ALA A 47 1.01 12.65 5.13
N LYS A 48 -0.13 12.27 4.53
CA LYS A 48 -1.05 11.29 5.11
C LYS A 48 -0.37 9.94 5.28
N ILE A 49 0.42 9.49 4.32
CA ILE A 49 1.20 8.25 4.45
C ILE A 49 2.17 8.35 5.63
N ARG A 50 2.98 9.40 5.71
CA ARG A 50 3.95 9.61 6.81
C ARG A 50 3.28 9.55 8.19
N ALA A 51 2.09 10.15 8.31
CA ALA A 51 1.34 10.17 9.55
C ALA A 51 0.78 8.79 9.96
N ASN A 52 0.50 7.90 9.00
CA ASN A 52 -0.27 6.67 9.27
C ASN A 52 0.50 5.36 8.99
N ILE A 53 1.66 5.40 8.34
CA ILE A 53 2.38 4.19 7.88
C ILE A 53 2.69 3.21 9.01
N LYS A 54 3.04 3.69 10.21
CA LYS A 54 3.27 2.85 11.39
C LYS A 54 2.01 2.08 11.81
N ARG A 55 0.86 2.75 11.82
CA ARG A 55 -0.45 2.13 12.12
C ARG A 55 -0.77 1.05 11.09
N TRP A 56 -0.66 1.37 9.81
CA TRP A 56 -0.97 0.44 8.72
C TRP A 56 -0.05 -0.79 8.70
N MET A 57 1.24 -0.62 8.99
CA MET A 57 2.17 -1.75 9.12
C MET A 57 1.82 -2.64 10.32
N HIS A 58 1.40 -2.04 11.44
CA HIS A 58 0.94 -2.79 12.61
C HIS A 58 -0.34 -3.59 12.31
N GLU A 59 -1.32 -2.96 11.65
CA GLU A 59 -2.58 -3.60 11.23
C GLU A 59 -2.38 -4.73 10.21
N ALA A 60 -1.38 -4.62 9.32
CA ALA A 60 -1.06 -5.66 8.34
C ALA A 60 -0.50 -6.95 8.99
N GLY A 61 0.13 -6.83 10.15
CA GLY A 61 0.68 -7.95 10.92
C GLY A 61 2.12 -8.33 10.54
N PRO A 62 2.99 -8.65 11.51
CA PRO A 62 4.44 -8.81 11.29
C PRO A 62 4.95 -10.22 10.93
N LEU A 63 4.20 -11.31 11.15
CA LEU A 63 4.79 -12.66 11.11
C LEU A 63 5.27 -13.14 9.72
N GLU A 64 4.72 -12.59 8.62
CA GLU A 64 5.08 -12.99 7.25
C GLU A 64 5.27 -11.81 6.28
N LEU A 65 5.18 -10.57 6.74
CA LEU A 65 5.34 -9.39 5.87
C LEU A 65 6.79 -9.28 5.38
N ARG A 66 7.00 -9.46 4.07
CA ARG A 66 8.35 -9.40 3.45
C ARG A 66 8.55 -8.15 2.59
N ALA A 67 7.47 -7.51 2.15
CA ALA A 67 7.54 -6.35 1.28
C ALA A 67 6.42 -5.36 1.56
N VAL A 68 6.73 -4.08 1.43
CA VAL A 68 5.77 -2.99 1.37
C VAL A 68 5.91 -2.34 0.01
N HIS A 69 4.83 -2.31 -0.77
CA HIS A 69 4.76 -1.57 -2.01
C HIS A 69 4.07 -0.24 -1.74
N LEU A 70 4.79 0.85 -1.96
CA LEU A 70 4.30 2.20 -1.76
C LEU A 70 4.03 2.86 -3.12
N ASN A 71 2.78 3.25 -3.35
CA ASN A 71 2.37 4.06 -4.48
C ASN A 71 1.88 5.42 -3.96
N SER A 72 2.71 6.45 -4.13
CA SER A 72 2.51 7.80 -3.59
C SER A 72 3.10 8.82 -4.57
N GLY A 73 2.60 10.05 -4.56
CA GLY A 73 3.16 11.16 -5.32
C GLY A 73 2.17 11.88 -6.21
N LEU A 74 1.13 11.19 -6.71
CA LEU A 74 0.14 11.84 -7.58
C LEU A 74 -0.64 12.92 -6.84
N HIS A 75 -1.06 12.62 -5.61
CA HIS A 75 -1.73 13.61 -4.75
C HIS A 75 -0.77 14.70 -4.29
N ASP A 76 0.52 14.43 -4.14
CA ASP A 76 1.53 15.43 -3.76
C ASP A 76 1.66 16.52 -4.81
N ILE A 77 1.76 16.13 -6.09
CA ILE A 77 1.90 17.04 -7.24
C ILE A 77 0.56 17.58 -7.75
N LYS A 78 -0.57 17.12 -7.19
CA LYS A 78 -1.88 17.64 -7.54
C LYS A 78 -1.92 19.14 -7.22
N ARG A 79 -2.50 19.91 -8.12
CA ARG A 79 -2.68 21.36 -7.96
C ARG A 79 -4.15 21.68 -7.80
N ALA A 80 -4.47 22.65 -6.95
CA ALA A 80 -5.80 23.23 -6.93
C ALA A 80 -6.05 23.98 -8.25
N PHE A 81 -7.29 23.95 -8.73
CA PHE A 81 -7.68 24.72 -9.91
C PHE A 81 -7.37 26.21 -9.70
N GLY A 82 -6.72 26.82 -10.69
CA GLY A 82 -6.29 28.22 -10.61
C GLY A 82 -5.06 28.48 -9.71
N SER A 83 -4.43 27.45 -9.15
CA SER A 83 -3.23 27.59 -8.30
C SER A 83 -2.01 26.93 -8.93
N ASN A 84 -0.85 27.57 -8.79
CA ASN A 84 0.47 26.97 -9.08
C ASN A 84 1.04 26.19 -7.89
N LYS A 85 0.34 26.14 -6.76
CA LYS A 85 0.79 25.40 -5.58
C LYS A 85 0.41 23.93 -5.68
N TYR A 86 1.40 23.08 -5.46
CA TYR A 86 1.24 21.65 -5.22
C TYR A 86 0.55 21.42 -3.87
N GLN A 87 -0.16 20.30 -3.74
CA GLN A 87 -0.84 19.90 -2.50
C GLN A 87 0.18 19.62 -1.38
N GLN A 88 1.35 19.08 -1.73
CA GLN A 88 2.49 18.97 -0.83
C GLN A 88 3.66 19.85 -1.30
N PRO A 89 4.46 20.44 -0.38
CA PRO A 89 5.66 21.17 -0.75
C PRO A 89 6.66 20.27 -1.48
N LEU A 90 7.25 20.78 -2.57
CA LEU A 90 8.32 20.14 -3.36
C LEU A 90 9.60 20.95 -3.26
#